data_AF-A0A830D8J2-F1
#
_entry.id   AF-A0A830D8J2-F1
#
_cell.length_a   1.000
_cell.length_b   1.000
_cell.length_c   1.000
_cell.angle_alpha   90.00
_cell.angle_beta   90.00
_cell.angle_gamma   90.00
#
_symmetry.space_group_name_H-M   'P 1'
#
loop_
_entity.id
_entity.type
_entity.pdbx_description
1 polymer ?
#
loop_
_entity_poly.entity_id
_entity_poly.type
_entity_poly.pdbx_seq_one_letter_code
_entity_poly.pdbx_strand_id
1 'polypeptide(L)'
;KGRSSNLSSLNGLRAFCTGKDLSSKKCVPCDAKDLRPMTEDAANILIRRVPEWELVNEGGVLRLHRSWKVKTFVKGMDFLQLVADLAETEGHHPDLHLVGWNNIKIDIWTHAVGGLTENDFILAAKIDGLNLHHLLRITPSNK
;
A
#
# COMPACT_ATOMS: atom_id res chain seq x y z
N LYS A 1 -36.95 9.95 46.44
CA LYS A 1 -35.94 8.92 46.11
C LYS A 1 -35.46 9.21 44.70
N GLY A 2 -34.14 9.34 44.54
CA GLY A 2 -33.50 10.22 43.56
C GLY A 2 -33.57 9.80 42.09
N ARG A 3 -33.62 10.82 41.24
CA ARG A 3 -33.18 10.82 39.83
C ARG A 3 -31.65 10.87 39.79
N SER A 4 -31.03 10.04 38.95
CA SER A 4 -29.72 10.20 38.30
C SER A 4 -29.36 8.86 37.66
N SER A 5 -28.73 8.74 36.50
CA SER A 5 -28.13 9.72 35.59
C SER A 5 -27.69 8.93 34.35
N ASN A 6 -28.15 9.31 33.17
CA ASN A 6 -27.47 8.99 31.93
C ASN A 6 -26.21 9.85 31.87
N LEU A 7 -25.05 9.20 32.02
CA LEU A 7 -23.71 9.68 31.70
C LEU A 7 -23.08 8.52 30.92
N SER A 8 -22.32 8.66 29.85
CA SER A 8 -21.81 9.83 29.16
C SER A 8 -21.06 9.28 27.94
N SER A 9 -21.14 10.03 26.86
CA SER A 9 -20.14 10.11 25.78
C SER A 9 -18.82 9.39 26.05
N LEU A 10 -18.53 8.35 25.26
CA LEU A 10 -17.17 8.00 24.91
C LEU A 10 -16.97 8.31 23.43
N ASN A 11 -16.73 9.60 23.18
CA ASN A 11 -15.76 10.00 22.17
C ASN A 11 -14.42 9.33 22.51
N GLY A 12 -14.15 8.20 21.86
CA GLY A 12 -12.84 7.56 21.84
C GLY A 12 -12.35 7.54 20.41
N LEU A 13 -11.38 8.42 20.10
CA LEU A 13 -10.81 8.66 18.79
C LEU A 13 -10.61 7.34 18.01
N ARG A 14 -11.16 7.27 16.79
CA ARG A 14 -10.55 6.42 15.75
C ARG A 14 -9.12 6.93 15.60
N ALA A 15 -8.16 6.20 16.18
CA ALA A 15 -6.76 6.40 15.87
C ALA A 15 -6.63 6.15 14.36
N PHE A 16 -6.51 7.23 13.59
CA PHE A 16 -5.97 7.17 12.26
C PHE A 16 -4.55 6.67 12.42
N CYS A 17 -4.36 5.37 12.29
CA CYS A 17 -3.05 4.72 12.26
C CYS A 17 -2.37 5.11 10.94
N THR A 18 -1.94 6.36 10.85
CA THR A 18 -1.25 6.91 9.68
C THR A 18 -0.05 6.00 9.35
N GLY A 19 0.12 5.61 8.08
CA GLY A 19 1.25 4.81 7.59
C GLY A 19 2.66 5.41 7.81
N LYS A 20 2.75 6.53 8.54
CA LYS A 20 3.97 7.25 8.95
C LYS A 20 5.03 6.36 9.62
N ASP A 21 4.63 5.27 10.27
CA ASP A 21 5.57 4.33 10.88
C ASP A 21 6.30 3.50 9.79
N LEU A 22 5.55 2.93 8.85
CA LEU A 22 6.11 2.07 7.80
C LEU A 22 6.92 2.84 6.76
N SER A 23 6.47 4.02 6.34
CA SER A 23 7.18 4.81 5.32
C SER A 23 8.55 5.32 5.79
N SER A 24 8.83 5.29 7.10
CA SER A 24 10.11 5.66 7.69
C SER A 24 11.12 4.50 7.77
N LYS A 25 10.66 3.25 7.67
CA LYS A 25 11.52 2.06 7.73
C LYS A 25 12.27 1.86 6.42
N LYS A 26 13.30 1.02 6.42
CA LYS A 26 14.00 0.56 5.21
C LYS A 26 13.73 -0.91 4.97
N CYS A 27 13.57 -1.29 3.70
CA CYS A 27 13.48 -2.69 3.32
C CYS A 27 14.77 -3.43 3.67
N VAL A 28 14.64 -4.69 4.04
CA VAL A 28 15.77 -5.62 4.20
C VAL A 28 16.01 -6.39 2.90
N PRO A 29 17.24 -6.85 2.60
CA PRO A 29 17.50 -7.66 1.40
C PRO A 29 16.57 -8.88 1.30
N CYS A 30 15.99 -9.09 0.12
CA CYS A 30 15.00 -10.13 -0.12
C CYS A 30 15.56 -11.56 -0.11
N ASP A 31 16.89 -11.72 -0.15
CA ASP A 31 17.62 -12.99 -0.11
C ASP A 31 18.17 -13.34 1.29
N ALA A 32 17.76 -12.58 2.32
CA ALA A 32 18.14 -12.88 3.69
C ALA A 32 17.70 -14.30 4.08
N LYS A 33 18.64 -15.09 4.63
CA LYS A 33 18.45 -16.54 4.91
C LYS A 33 17.25 -16.87 5.80
N ASP A 34 16.84 -15.93 6.66
CA ASP A 34 15.76 -16.11 7.62
C ASP A 34 14.44 -15.46 7.17
N LEU A 35 14.39 -14.88 5.96
CA LEU A 35 13.18 -14.25 5.44
C LEU A 35 12.15 -15.33 5.11
N ARG A 36 10.94 -15.16 5.63
CA ARG A 36 9.80 -16.06 5.41
C ARG A 36 8.56 -15.24 5.10
N PRO A 37 7.61 -15.77 4.32
CA PRO A 37 6.34 -15.10 4.14
C PRO A 37 5.63 -15.00 5.49
N MET A 38 4.99 -13.86 5.73
CA MET A 38 4.16 -13.66 6.91
C MET A 38 2.85 -14.44 6.78
N THR A 39 2.19 -14.64 7.92
CA THR A 39 0.86 -15.24 7.95
C THR A 39 -0.20 -14.26 7.45
N GLU A 40 -1.33 -14.79 7.00
CA GLU A 40 -2.49 -13.98 6.59
C GLU A 40 -2.98 -13.06 7.73
N ASP A 41 -2.98 -13.55 8.98
CA ASP A 41 -3.33 -12.74 10.16
C ASP A 41 -2.40 -11.53 10.34
N ALA A 42 -1.09 -11.71 10.15
CA ALA A 42 -0.13 -10.63 10.22
C ALA A 42 -0.35 -9.60 9.08
N ALA A 43 -0.62 -10.09 7.86
CA ALA A 43 -0.94 -9.24 6.72
C ALA A 43 -2.22 -8.40 6.98
N ASN A 44 -3.26 -9.02 7.55
CA ASN A 44 -4.52 -8.35 7.91
C ASN A 44 -4.37 -7.27 8.99
N ILE A 45 -3.30 -7.32 9.78
CA ILE A 45 -2.95 -6.25 10.72
C ILE A 45 -2.25 -5.10 9.98
N LEU A 46 -1.27 -5.40 9.14
CA LEU A 46 -0.45 -4.40 8.45
C LEU A 46 -1.19 -3.66 7.34
N ILE A 47 -2.14 -4.29 6.64
CA ILE A 47 -2.94 -3.66 5.58
C ILE A 47 -3.66 -2.39 6.06
N ARG A 48 -4.00 -2.31 7.35
CA ARG A 48 -4.64 -1.15 7.97
C ARG A 48 -3.75 0.10 7.97
N ARG A 49 -2.44 -0.04 7.73
CA ARG A 49 -1.46 1.05 7.64
C ARG A 49 -1.34 1.62 6.22
N VAL A 50 -1.83 0.89 5.22
CA VAL A 50 -1.82 1.24 3.79
C VAL A 50 -3.25 1.08 3.25
N PRO A 51 -4.21 1.89 3.75
CA PRO A 51 -5.65 1.61 3.60
C PRO A 51 -6.18 1.69 2.16
N GLU A 52 -5.37 2.20 1.24
CA GLU A 52 -5.71 2.29 -0.18
C GLU A 52 -5.27 1.06 -0.98
N TRP A 53 -4.53 0.15 -0.34
CA TRP A 53 -4.09 -1.12 -0.90
C TRP A 53 -5.03 -2.23 -0.49
N GLU A 54 -5.18 -3.22 -1.36
CA GLU A 54 -5.98 -4.41 -1.17
C GLU A 54 -5.09 -5.62 -0.96
N LEU A 55 -5.51 -6.56 -0.10
CA LEU A 55 -4.91 -7.89 -0.03
C LEU A 55 -5.60 -8.79 -1.04
N VAL A 56 -4.83 -9.36 -1.97
CA VAL A 56 -5.34 -10.28 -2.97
C VAL A 56 -4.59 -11.62 -2.88
N ASN A 57 -5.30 -12.72 -3.08
CA ASN A 57 -4.70 -14.05 -3.20
C ASN A 57 -4.76 -14.47 -4.68
N GLU A 58 -3.61 -14.58 -5.31
CA GLU A 58 -3.49 -14.98 -6.71
C GLU A 58 -2.61 -16.22 -6.81
N GLY A 59 -3.19 -17.32 -7.28
CA GLY A 59 -2.47 -18.59 -7.42
C GLY A 59 -1.95 -19.18 -6.10
N GLY A 60 -2.57 -18.84 -4.96
CA GLY A 60 -2.13 -19.27 -3.62
C GLY A 60 -1.11 -18.35 -2.97
N VAL A 61 -0.75 -17.23 -3.62
CA VAL A 61 0.22 -16.25 -3.11
C VAL A 61 -0.53 -14.98 -2.71
N LEU A 62 -0.35 -14.53 -1.47
CA LEU A 62 -0.85 -13.24 -1.01
C LEU A 62 0.00 -12.10 -1.57
N ARG A 63 -0.66 -11.03 -2.02
CA ARG A 63 -0.05 -9.83 -2.61
C ARG A 63 -0.79 -8.59 -2.15
N LEU A 64 -0.11 -7.45 -2.16
CA LEU A 64 -0.74 -6.14 -2.08
C LEU A 64 -1.07 -5.67 -3.49
N HIS A 65 -2.26 -5.10 -3.68
CA HIS A 65 -2.73 -4.60 -4.96
C HIS A 65 -3.23 -3.17 -4.82
N ARG A 66 -2.89 -2.30 -5.78
CA ARG A 66 -3.54 -0.99 -5.94
C ARG A 66 -3.54 -0.56 -7.39
N SER A 67 -4.59 0.17 -7.77
CA SER A 67 -4.74 0.71 -9.13
C SER A 67 -5.04 2.21 -9.13
N TRP A 68 -4.55 2.90 -10.17
CA TRP A 68 -4.74 4.33 -10.40
C TRP A 68 -5.10 4.61 -11.85
N LYS A 69 -5.95 5.61 -12.09
CA LYS A 69 -6.18 6.14 -13.44
C LYS A 69 -5.36 7.40 -13.66
N VAL A 70 -4.55 7.42 -14.71
CA VAL A 70 -3.72 8.57 -15.11
C VAL A 70 -4.39 9.40 -16.22
N LYS A 71 -3.94 10.65 -16.39
CA LYS A 71 -4.51 11.58 -17.38
C LYS A 71 -4.24 11.14 -18.83
N THR A 72 -3.04 10.65 -19.10
CA THR A 72 -2.55 10.27 -20.44
C THR A 72 -1.58 9.10 -20.33
N PHE A 73 -1.28 8.46 -21.46
CA PHE A 73 -0.28 7.40 -21.55
C PHE A 73 1.09 7.86 -21.04
N VAL A 74 1.56 9.03 -21.47
CA VAL A 74 2.84 9.60 -21.02
C VAL A 74 2.85 9.84 -19.51
N LYS A 75 1.74 10.30 -18.92
CA LYS A 75 1.62 10.44 -17.46
C LYS A 75 1.62 9.10 -16.72
N GLY A 76 1.21 8.04 -17.39
CA GLY A 76 1.38 6.66 -16.91
C GLY A 76 2.86 6.27 -16.85
N MET A 77 3.63 6.56 -17.90
CA MET A 77 5.08 6.31 -17.91
C MET A 77 5.80 7.13 -16.83
N ASP A 78 5.45 8.40 -16.66
CA ASP A 78 5.99 9.26 -15.59
C ASP A 78 5.71 8.65 -14.21
N PHE A 79 4.49 8.14 -13.99
CA PHE A 79 4.11 7.48 -12.73
C PHE A 79 4.97 6.25 -12.47
N LEU A 80 5.10 5.37 -13.48
CA LEU A 80 5.88 4.15 -13.35
C LEU A 80 7.36 4.43 -13.08
N GLN A 81 7.93 5.46 -13.70
CA GLN A 81 9.31 5.87 -13.44
C GLN A 81 9.52 6.27 -11.97
N LEU A 82 8.63 7.09 -11.41
CA LEU A 82 8.72 7.50 -9.99
C LEU A 82 8.68 6.31 -9.03
N VAL A 83 7.84 5.31 -9.34
CA VAL A 83 7.77 4.09 -8.53
C VAL A 83 9.02 3.21 -8.73
N ALA A 84 9.53 3.11 -9.96
CA ALA A 84 10.76 2.36 -10.25
C ALA A 84 11.98 2.95 -9.50
N ASP A 85 12.14 4.27 -9.49
CA ASP A 85 13.22 4.96 -8.78
C ASP A 85 13.14 4.71 -7.26
N LEU A 86 11.92 4.74 -6.71
CA LEU A 86 11.67 4.41 -5.31
C LEU A 86 11.99 2.95 -5.01
N ALA A 87 11.52 2.01 -5.84
CA ALA A 87 11.76 0.59 -5.69
C ALA A 87 13.26 0.26 -5.70
N GLU A 88 14.02 0.87 -6.60
CA GLU A 88 15.47 0.70 -6.67
C GLU A 88 16.17 1.25 -5.41
N THR A 89 15.73 2.41 -4.91
CA THR A 89 16.24 3.00 -3.66
C THR A 89 15.95 2.14 -2.42
N GLU A 90 14.90 1.32 -2.47
CA GLU A 90 14.55 0.36 -1.42
C GLU A 90 15.17 -1.02 -1.63
N GLY A 91 15.66 -1.34 -2.83
CA GLY A 91 16.07 -2.70 -3.18
C GLY A 91 14.92 -3.71 -3.12
N HIS A 92 13.68 -3.25 -3.34
CA HIS A 92 12.49 -4.08 -3.33
C HIS A 92 11.59 -3.71 -4.50
N HIS A 93 11.39 -4.65 -5.42
CA HIS A 93 10.80 -4.37 -6.72
C HIS A 93 9.36 -4.89 -6.80
N PRO A 94 8.37 -4.02 -7.05
CA PRO A 94 7.00 -4.43 -7.27
C PRO A 94 6.77 -4.80 -8.73
N ASP A 95 5.67 -5.49 -9.00
CA ASP A 95 5.21 -5.73 -10.37
C ASP A 95 4.43 -4.51 -10.86
N LEU A 96 4.94 -3.89 -11.93
CA LEU A 96 4.41 -2.66 -12.50
C LEU A 96 3.67 -2.93 -13.81
N HIS A 97 2.40 -2.51 -13.86
CA HIS A 97 1.56 -2.72 -15.04
C HIS A 97 0.92 -1.41 -15.51
N LEU A 98 1.02 -1.15 -16.82
CA LEU A 98 0.16 -0.21 -17.52
C LEU A 98 -0.91 -0.99 -18.30
N VAL A 99 -2.10 -1.10 -17.71
CA VAL A 99 -3.23 -1.83 -18.29
C VAL A 99 -4.02 -0.89 -19.20
N GLY A 100 -4.14 -1.27 -20.48
CA GLY A 100 -4.68 -0.38 -21.50
C GLY A 100 -3.74 0.81 -21.73
N TRP A 101 -4.29 2.04 -21.76
CA TRP A 101 -3.50 3.25 -21.98
C TRP A 101 -3.42 4.20 -20.77
N ASN A 102 -4.19 3.95 -19.69
CA ASN A 102 -4.25 4.87 -18.55
C ASN A 102 -4.53 4.25 -17.17
N ASN A 103 -4.52 2.92 -17.05
CA ASN A 103 -4.72 2.28 -15.75
C ASN A 103 -3.40 1.71 -15.25
N ILE A 104 -2.80 2.36 -14.25
CA ILE A 104 -1.66 1.81 -13.55
C ILE A 104 -2.18 0.79 -12.54
N LYS A 105 -1.61 -0.40 -12.57
CA LYS A 105 -1.81 -1.45 -11.58
C LYS A 105 -0.43 -1.78 -10.99
N ILE A 106 -0.36 -1.83 -9.67
CA ILE A 106 0.83 -2.27 -8.95
C ILE A 106 0.44 -3.46 -8.07
N ASP A 107 1.21 -4.52 -8.19
CA ASP A 107 1.17 -5.67 -7.29
C ASP A 107 2.50 -5.75 -6.53
N ILE A 108 2.45 -5.96 -5.21
CA ILE A 108 3.66 -6.05 -4.38
C ILE A 108 3.63 -7.34 -3.57
N TRP A 109 4.67 -8.15 -3.74
CA TRP A 109 4.99 -9.28 -2.87
C TRP A 109 6.48 -9.60 -2.98
N THR A 110 6.98 -10.36 -2.01
CA THR A 110 8.38 -10.78 -2.01
C THR A 110 8.54 -12.09 -2.77
N HIS A 111 8.93 -11.99 -4.05
CA HIS A 111 9.11 -13.13 -4.96
C HIS A 111 9.99 -14.24 -4.39
N ALA A 112 11.10 -13.88 -3.75
CA ALA A 112 12.09 -14.83 -3.22
C ALA A 112 11.53 -15.81 -2.18
N VAL A 113 10.47 -15.42 -1.47
CA VAL A 113 9.85 -16.24 -0.40
C VAL A 113 8.41 -16.63 -0.72
N GLY A 114 7.91 -16.30 -1.92
CA GLY A 114 6.59 -16.72 -2.38
C GLY A 114 5.41 -16.15 -1.58
N GLY A 115 5.53 -14.93 -1.04
CA GLY A 115 4.47 -14.29 -0.27
C GLY A 115 4.84 -12.92 0.28
N LEU A 116 4.02 -12.43 1.21
CA LEU A 116 4.21 -11.11 1.80
C LEU A 116 5.27 -11.09 2.90
N THR A 117 6.05 -10.01 2.96
CA THR A 117 6.95 -9.64 4.04
C THR A 117 6.69 -8.19 4.45
N GLU A 118 7.32 -7.71 5.53
CA GLU A 118 7.13 -6.31 5.95
C GLU A 118 7.60 -5.32 4.87
N ASN A 119 8.58 -5.70 4.03
CA ASN A 119 9.06 -4.89 2.91
C ASN A 119 7.94 -4.48 1.96
N ASP A 120 6.97 -5.37 1.72
CA ASP A 120 5.86 -5.10 0.82
C ASP A 120 5.00 -3.94 1.33
N PHE A 121 4.75 -3.90 2.65
CA PHE A 121 3.98 -2.84 3.29
C PHE A 121 4.80 -1.54 3.45
N ILE A 122 6.12 -1.64 3.64
CA ILE A 122 7.02 -0.48 3.65
C ILE A 122 7.01 0.20 2.27
N LEU A 123 7.18 -0.57 1.20
CA LEU A 123 7.18 -0.04 -0.16
C LEU A 123 5.82 0.56 -0.52
N ALA A 124 4.71 -0.14 -0.20
CA ALA A 124 3.35 0.37 -0.39
C ALA A 124 3.15 1.73 0.31
N ALA A 125 3.57 1.86 1.57
CA ALA A 125 3.46 3.10 2.33
C ALA A 125 4.32 4.24 1.75
N LYS A 126 5.47 3.92 1.13
CA LYS A 126 6.32 4.92 0.46
C LYS A 126 5.73 5.36 -0.88
N ILE A 127 5.16 4.44 -1.65
CA ILE A 127 4.42 4.75 -2.89
C ILE A 127 3.26 5.70 -2.58
N ASP A 128 2.52 5.47 -1.49
CA ASP A 128 1.45 6.35 -1.03
C ASP A 128 1.94 7.77 -0.70
N GLY A 129 3.22 7.92 -0.33
CA GLY A 129 3.87 9.21 -0.04
C GLY A 129 4.35 9.97 -1.27
N LEU A 130 4.33 9.37 -2.47
CA LEU A 130 4.75 10.05 -3.70
C LEU A 130 3.75 11.14 -4.10
N ASN A 131 4.26 12.27 -4.61
CA ASN A 131 3.41 13.34 -5.13
C ASN A 131 2.91 13.00 -6.55
N LEU A 132 1.86 12.19 -6.63
CA LEU A 132 1.31 11.68 -7.89
C LEU A 132 0.11 12.48 -8.41
N HIS A 133 -0.46 13.40 -7.62
CA HIS A 133 -1.72 14.09 -7.94
C HIS A 133 -1.76 14.76 -9.32
N HIS A 134 -0.62 15.30 -9.78
CA HIS A 134 -0.52 15.96 -11.07
C HIS A 134 -0.58 14.99 -12.26
N LEU A 135 -0.30 13.70 -12.03
CA LEU A 135 -0.34 12.61 -13.03
C LEU A 135 -1.73 11.96 -13.13
N LEU A 136 -2.46 11.95 -12.01
CA LEU A 136 -3.71 11.22 -11.86
C LEU A 136 -4.90 11.92 -12.53
N ARG A 137 -5.78 11.12 -13.12
CA ARG A 137 -7.09 11.58 -13.59
C ARG A 137 -8.02 11.69 -12.40
N ILE A 138 -8.20 12.91 -11.90
CA ILE A 138 -9.22 13.20 -10.90
C ILE A 138 -10.57 13.08 -11.59
N THR A 139 -11.34 12.05 -11.23
CA THR A 139 -12.75 12.01 -11.58
C THR A 139 -13.45 12.89 -10.55
N PRO A 140 -14.30 13.87 -10.93
CA PRO A 140 -15.10 14.58 -9.94
C PRO A 140 -15.88 13.53 -9.15
N SER A 141 -15.63 13.45 -7.83
CA SER A 141 -16.54 12.74 -6.94
C SER A 141 -17.87 13.46 -7.09
N ASN A 142 -18.88 12.79 -7.68
CA ASN A 142 -20.25 13.28 -7.59
C ASN A 142 -20.54 13.47 -6.11
N LYS A 143 -20.71 14.73 -5.71
CA LYS A 143 -21.32 15.11 -4.44
C LYS A 143 -22.78 14.72 -4.44
#